data_AF-A0A6A7M606-F1
#
_entry.id   AF-A0A6A7M606-F1
#
_cell.length_a   1.000
_cell.length_b   1.000
_cell.length_c   1.000
_cell.angle_alpha   90.00
_cell.angle_beta   90.00
_cell.angle_gamma   90.00
#
_symmetry.space_group_name_H-M   'P 1'
#
loop_
_entity.id
_entity.type
_entity.pdbx_description
1 polymer ?
#
loop_
_entity_poly.entity_id
_entity_poly.type
_entity_poly.pdbx_seq_one_letter_code
_entity_poly.pdbx_strand_id
1 'polypeptide(L)'
;MPTTMNVAISPELKAHVDRQVAEGSYASSSEYVRDLIRQDQRRKAEQRLAELVREGLESPLEAPDAAYWNKRRQALRRSITKKRR
;
A
#
# COMPACT_ATOMS: atom_id res chain seq x y z
N MET A 1 11.85 19.42 3.83
CA MET A 1 13.01 19.41 2.92
C MET A 1 13.00 18.08 2.16
N PRO A 2 13.31 18.03 0.85
CA PRO A 2 13.42 16.77 0.14
C PRO A 2 14.61 15.96 0.68
N THR A 3 14.43 14.65 0.82
CA THR A 3 15.49 13.73 1.23
C THR A 3 16.14 13.11 -0.01
N THR A 4 17.46 13.07 -0.06
CA THR A 4 18.22 12.46 -1.16
C THR A 4 18.46 10.99 -0.89
N MET A 5 18.47 10.18 -1.96
CA MET A 5 18.76 8.75 -1.91
C MET A 5 19.64 8.40 -3.10
N ASN A 6 20.79 7.77 -2.83
CA ASN A 6 21.69 7.28 -3.86
C ASN A 6 21.41 5.81 -4.13
N VAL A 7 21.28 5.43 -5.39
CA VAL A 7 21.02 4.04 -5.81
C VAL A 7 22.00 3.67 -6.92
N ALA A 8 22.68 2.54 -6.76
CA ALA A 8 23.48 1.96 -7.82
C ALA A 8 22.56 1.21 -8.80
N ILE A 9 22.68 1.51 -10.08
CA ILE A 9 21.92 0.86 -11.16
C ILE A 9 22.88 0.41 -12.26
N SER A 10 22.48 -0.62 -13.01
CA SER A 10 23.27 -1.08 -14.16
C SER A 10 23.27 -0.01 -15.29
N PRO A 11 24.28 -0.04 -16.19
CA PRO A 11 24.31 0.87 -17.34
C PRO A 11 23.06 0.77 -18.22
N GLU A 12 22.51 -0.44 -18.35
CA GLU A 12 21.27 -0.71 -19.10
C GLU A 12 20.06 0.00 -18.49
N LEU A 13 19.92 -0.07 -17.17
CA LEU A 13 18.85 0.62 -16.44
C LEU A 13 19.01 2.13 -16.57
N LYS A 14 20.24 2.65 -16.48
CA LYS A 14 20.49 4.08 -16.70
C LYS A 14 20.05 4.51 -18.10
N ALA A 15 20.44 3.78 -19.14
CA ALA A 15 20.06 4.09 -20.52
C ALA A 15 18.53 4.04 -20.72
N HIS A 16 17.85 3.12 -20.06
CA HIS A 16 16.39 3.07 -20.07
C HIS A 16 15.76 4.31 -19.41
N VAL A 17 16.24 4.72 -18.23
CA VAL A 17 15.76 5.93 -17.54
C VAL A 17 16.02 7.18 -18.39
N ASP A 18 17.19 7.30 -19.00
CA ASP A 18 17.55 8.44 -19.85
C ASP A 18 16.60 8.55 -21.06
N ARG A 19 16.21 7.43 -21.68
CA ARG A 19 15.20 7.43 -22.76
C ARG A 19 13.83 7.92 -22.28
N GLN A 20 13.38 7.45 -21.12
CA GLN A 20 12.08 7.88 -20.56
C GLN A 20 12.03 9.39 -20.28
N VAL A 21 13.16 9.98 -19.87
CA VAL A 21 13.30 11.43 -19.70
C VAL A 21 13.35 12.14 -21.06
N ALA A 22 14.11 11.61 -22.02
CA ALA A 22 14.25 12.19 -23.37
C ALA A 22 12.93 12.17 -24.18
N GLU A 23 12.07 11.18 -23.95
CA GLU A 23 10.71 11.09 -24.52
C GLU A 23 9.77 12.19 -23.99
N GLY A 24 10.22 13.02 -23.05
CA GLY A 24 9.47 14.17 -22.51
C GLY A 24 8.42 13.80 -21.47
N SER A 25 8.31 12.52 -21.11
CA SER A 25 7.35 12.05 -20.10
C SER A 25 7.76 12.40 -18.66
N TYR A 26 9.03 12.70 -18.43
CA TYR A 26 9.58 13.05 -17.12
C TYR A 26 10.63 14.16 -17.26
N ALA A 27 10.66 15.11 -16.33
CA ALA A 27 11.62 16.21 -16.33
C ALA A 27 13.00 15.81 -15.76
N SER A 28 13.10 14.67 -15.06
CA SER A 28 14.38 14.16 -14.53
C SER A 28 14.32 12.68 -14.19
N SER A 29 15.49 12.04 -14.08
CA SER A 29 15.61 10.65 -13.60
C SER A 29 15.01 10.47 -12.21
N SER A 30 15.17 11.45 -11.32
CA SER A 30 14.58 11.41 -9.98
C SER A 30 13.06 11.47 -10.00
N GLU A 31 12.46 12.12 -10.99
CA GLU A 31 11.01 12.13 -11.17
C GLU A 31 10.49 10.78 -11.64
N TYR A 32 11.14 10.20 -12.64
CA TYR A 32 10.84 8.85 -13.12
C TYR A 32 10.89 7.82 -11.98
N VAL A 33 11.96 7.84 -11.19
CA VAL A 33 12.11 6.91 -10.05
C VAL A 33 11.04 7.14 -8.99
N ARG A 34 10.69 8.41 -8.68
CA ARG A 34 9.61 8.72 -7.75
C ARG A 34 8.27 8.17 -8.21
N ASP A 35 7.98 8.27 -9.51
CA ASP A 35 6.74 7.74 -10.06
C ASP A 35 6.72 6.21 -10.03
N LEU A 36 7.81 5.55 -10.41
CA LEU A 36 7.94 4.09 -10.28
C LEU A 36 7.70 3.59 -8.85
N ILE A 37 8.20 4.29 -7.84
CA ILE A 37 7.96 3.95 -6.43
C ILE A 37 6.47 4.08 -6.08
N ARG A 38 5.79 5.13 -6.54
CA ARG A 38 4.34 5.31 -6.31
C ARG A 38 3.53 4.23 -6.99
N GLN A 39 3.88 3.89 -8.23
CA GLN A 39 3.24 2.79 -8.96
C GLN A 39 3.44 1.46 -8.23
N ASP A 40 4.65 1.20 -7.71
CA ASP A 40 4.92 -0.01 -6.92
C ASP A 40 4.09 -0.08 -5.64
N GLN A 41 4.01 1.03 -4.89
CA GLN A 41 3.16 1.12 -3.71
C GLN A 41 1.69 0.86 -4.04
N ARG A 42 1.20 1.44 -5.14
CA ARG A 42 -0.17 1.22 -5.60
C ARG A 42 -0.43 -0.24 -5.94
N ARG A 43 0.45 -0.88 -6.73
CA ARG A 43 0.33 -2.31 -7.06
C ARG A 43 0.30 -3.19 -5.82
N LYS A 44 1.18 -2.92 -4.85
CA LYS A 44 1.20 -3.66 -3.56
C LYS A 44 -0.07 -3.45 -2.75
N ALA A 45 -0.60 -2.23 -2.72
CA ALA A 45 -1.87 -1.93 -2.05
C ALA A 45 -3.05 -2.64 -2.71
N GLU A 46 -3.11 -2.65 -4.04
CA GLU A 46 -4.13 -3.38 -4.82
C GLU A 46 -4.05 -4.89 -4.57
N GLN A 47 -2.85 -5.47 -4.58
CA GLN A 47 -2.64 -6.88 -4.25
C GLN A 47 -3.09 -7.20 -2.83
N ARG A 48 -2.76 -6.35 -1.86
CA ARG A 48 -3.18 -6.55 -0.47
C ARG A 48 -4.69 -6.46 -0.32
N LEU A 49 -5.34 -5.53 -1.01
CA LEU A 49 -6.80 -5.44 -1.03
C LEU A 49 -7.43 -6.70 -1.62
N ALA A 50 -6.92 -7.18 -2.76
CA ALA A 50 -7.42 -8.40 -3.38
C ALA A 50 -7.28 -9.61 -2.45
N GLU A 51 -6.17 -9.71 -1.72
CA GLU A 51 -5.96 -10.76 -0.73
C GLU A 51 -6.96 -10.68 0.43
N LEU A 52 -7.24 -9.49 0.96
CA LEU A 52 -8.23 -9.29 2.02
C LEU A 52 -9.66 -9.61 1.54
N VAL A 53 -9.99 -9.26 0.29
CA VAL A 53 -11.29 -9.61 -0.30
C VAL A 53 -11.39 -11.13 -0.44
N ARG A 54 -10.34 -11.80 -0.91
CA ARG A 54 -10.29 -13.26 -0.99
C ARG A 54 -10.48 -13.91 0.38
N GLU A 55 -9.77 -13.42 1.40
CA GLU A 55 -9.93 -13.89 2.78
C GLU A 55 -11.37 -13.71 3.27
N GLY A 56 -12.00 -12.57 2.97
CA GLY A 56 -13.41 -12.33 3.29
C GLY A 56 -14.37 -13.26 2.56
N LEU A 57 -14.11 -13.59 1.29
CA LEU A 57 -14.92 -14.53 0.51
C LEU A 57 -14.76 -15.98 0.98
N GLU A 58 -13.57 -16.37 1.42
CA GLU A 58 -13.29 -17.67 2.04
C GLU A 58 -13.80 -17.74 3.49
N SER A 59 -14.15 -16.61 4.10
CA SER A 59 -14.65 -16.56 5.47
C SER A 59 -16.07 -17.12 5.59
N PRO A 60 -16.43 -17.72 6.75
CA PRO A 60 -17.78 -18.21 6.97
C PRO A 60 -18.83 -17.10 6.82
N LEU A 61 -19.83 -17.35 5.97
CA LEU A 61 -21.00 -16.49 5.79
C LEU A 61 -22.00 -16.65 6.96
N GLU A 62 -21.57 -16.47 8.20
CA GLU A 62 -22.53 -16.34 9.30
C GLU A 62 -23.12 -14.94 9.26
N ALA A 63 -24.43 -14.84 8.99
CA ALA A 63 -25.15 -13.58 9.07
C ALA A 63 -25.08 -13.07 10.51
N PRO A 64 -24.38 -11.94 10.77
CA PRO A 64 -24.18 -11.50 12.14
C PRO A 64 -25.49 -10.93 12.70
N ASP A 65 -26.01 -11.54 13.75
CA ASP A 65 -27.21 -11.09 14.44
C ASP A 65 -26.92 -9.91 15.40
N ALA A 66 -27.98 -9.38 16.04
CA ALA A 66 -27.83 -8.28 16.98
C ALA A 66 -26.94 -8.63 18.19
N ALA A 67 -26.95 -9.89 18.63
CA ALA A 67 -26.17 -10.36 19.78
C ALA A 67 -24.67 -10.40 19.45
N TYR A 68 -24.31 -10.87 18.26
CA TYR A 68 -22.95 -10.86 17.72
C TYR A 68 -22.34 -9.46 17.72
N TRP A 69 -23.08 -8.47 17.19
CA TRP A 69 -22.61 -7.08 17.15
C TRP A 69 -22.51 -6.47 18.54
N ASN A 70 -23.43 -6.77 19.45
CA ASN A 70 -23.38 -6.31 20.83
C ASN A 70 -22.14 -6.84 21.56
N LYS A 71 -21.81 -8.13 21.40
CA LYS A 71 -20.60 -8.75 21.98
C LYS A 71 -19.33 -8.08 21.46
N ARG A 72 -19.21 -7.85 20.15
CA ARG A 72 -18.04 -7.16 19.54
C ARG A 72 -17.90 -5.72 20.02
N ARG A 73 -18.99 -4.95 20.08
CA ARG A 73 -18.96 -3.57 20.59
C ARG A 73 -18.54 -3.52 22.06
N GLN A 74 -19.00 -4.45 22.89
CA GLN A 74 -18.63 -4.50 24.31
C GLN A 74 -17.14 -4.87 24.48
N ALA A 75 -16.63 -5.81 23.68
CA ALA A 75 -15.20 -6.16 23.67
C ALA A 75 -14.31 -4.98 23.26
N LEU A 76 -14.68 -4.25 22.19
CA LEU A 76 -13.95 -3.07 21.73
C LEU A 76 -13.94 -1.95 22.80
N ARG A 77 -15.06 -1.71 23.47
CA ARG A 77 -15.14 -0.73 24.56
C ARG A 77 -14.17 -1.06 25.70
N ARG A 78 -14.02 -2.34 26.05
CA ARG A 78 -13.09 -2.82 27.09
C ARG A 78 -11.62 -2.67 26.68
N SER A 79 -11.28 -2.91 25.40
CA SER A 79 -9.90 -2.72 24.93
C SER A 79 -9.49 -1.25 24.85
N ILE A 80 -10.43 -0.37 24.51
CA ILE A 80 -10.18 1.09 24.47
C ILE A 80 -9.96 1.66 25.89
N THR A 81 -10.72 1.20 26.89
CA THR A 81 -10.52 1.64 28.28
C THR A 81 -9.25 1.08 28.90
N LYS A 82 -8.83 -0.13 28.54
CA LYS A 82 -7.57 -0.73 29.01
C LYS A 82 -6.33 -0.05 28.42
N LYS A 83 -6.39 0.48 27.19
CA LYS A 83 -5.28 1.19 26.53
C LYS A 83 -5.10 2.64 27.04
N ARG A 84 -6.01 3.13 27.88
CA ARG A 84 -6.01 4.48 28.47
C ARG A 84 -5.52 4.51 29.94
N ARG A 85 -5.14 3.37 30.51
CA ARG A 85 -4.43 3.24 31.79
C ARG A 85 -3.01 2.78 31.51
#